data_AF-A0A533RXS2-F1
#
_entry.id   AF-A0A533RXS2-F1
#
_cell.length_a   1.000
_cell.length_b   1.000
_cell.length_c   1.000
_cell.angle_alpha   90.00
_cell.angle_beta   90.00
_cell.angle_gamma   90.00
#
_symmetry.space_group_name_H-M   'P 1'
#
loop_
_entity.id
_entity.type
_entity.pdbx_description
1 polymer ?
#
loop_
_entity_poly.entity_id
_entity_poly.type
_entity_poly.pdbx_seq_one_letter_code
_entity_poly.pdbx_strand_id
1 'polypeptide(L)'
;ADTQTPVSTYLKVANNPWSFLLESVEGGTRWGRYSIVGFDPLLTIEAFGEKGVMRSAEGVEEKGHPTKLMRRAIGENKLPELEGLPRFIGGLVGYFGYGSARLFERLPPKGEDPVGLPDIRLFAPRKILAFDNVLNTLDIVVLSRPGAEPEKAFDAAVREAEEVFSRLKVELREAQAFPPPSKAVKLSPVISRERFEEMVRSAKEAIFAGEAIQIVLSQAFEGEGGLDPFTVYRALRTINPSPYLFHLKMGEETLVGASPEVMVRVEGKKAMVRPIAGTRKRGADGAEDLALEKELLADEKERAEHVMLVDLGRNDLGRIAATGAVRLEESFVVERYSHVMHLVSTVSAAMREGVDAIDVF
;
A
#
# COMPACT_ATOMS: atom_id res chain seq x y z
N ALA A 1 -15.61 -19.20 -6.11
CA ALA A 1 -14.42 -19.62 -6.88
C ALA A 1 -13.49 -20.38 -5.94
N ASP A 2 -14.00 -21.48 -5.37
CA ASP A 2 -13.37 -22.26 -4.29
C ASP A 2 -12.00 -22.86 -4.67
N THR A 3 -11.78 -23.11 -5.96
CA THR A 3 -10.53 -23.65 -6.51
C THR A 3 -9.57 -22.59 -7.06
N GLN A 4 -9.94 -21.30 -7.01
CA GLN A 4 -9.06 -20.21 -7.46
C GLN A 4 -8.45 -19.50 -6.25
N THR A 5 -7.20 -19.08 -6.41
CA THR A 5 -6.50 -18.22 -5.44
C THR A 5 -6.20 -16.86 -6.09
N PRO A 6 -6.02 -15.79 -5.30
CA PRO A 6 -5.59 -14.49 -5.82
C PRO A 6 -4.31 -14.61 -6.67
N VAL A 7 -3.35 -15.42 -6.21
CA VAL A 7 -2.09 -15.72 -6.91
C VAL A 7 -2.34 -16.39 -8.26
N SER A 8 -3.13 -17.47 -8.30
CA SER A 8 -3.40 -18.18 -9.56
C SER A 8 -4.16 -17.31 -10.55
N THR A 9 -5.05 -16.46 -10.05
CA THR A 9 -5.84 -15.56 -10.88
C THR A 9 -4.98 -14.45 -11.47
N TYR A 10 -4.12 -13.82 -10.69
CA TYR A 10 -3.17 -12.83 -11.20
C TYR A 10 -2.32 -13.41 -12.36
N LEU A 11 -1.76 -14.61 -12.17
CA LEU A 11 -0.97 -15.29 -13.19
C LEU A 11 -1.74 -15.56 -14.49
N LYS A 12 -3.03 -15.89 -14.40
CA LYS A 12 -3.87 -16.22 -15.57
C LYS A 12 -4.31 -14.99 -16.36
N VAL A 13 -4.64 -13.89 -15.69
CA VAL A 13 -5.37 -12.76 -16.34
C VAL A 13 -4.64 -11.42 -16.34
N ALA A 14 -3.73 -11.17 -15.40
CA ALA A 14 -3.28 -9.83 -15.07
C ALA A 14 -1.76 -9.61 -15.18
N ASN A 15 -0.95 -10.60 -15.59
CA ASN A 15 0.51 -10.43 -15.69
C ASN A 15 0.97 -9.56 -16.90
N ASN A 16 0.40 -8.38 -17.04
CA ASN A 16 0.62 -7.41 -18.10
C ASN A 16 1.53 -6.27 -17.56
N PRO A 17 2.03 -5.33 -18.38
CA PRO A 17 2.91 -4.25 -17.91
C PRO A 17 2.29 -3.31 -16.86
N TRP A 18 0.95 -3.22 -16.81
CA TRP A 18 0.24 -2.40 -15.84
C TRP A 18 -0.79 -3.26 -15.13
N SER A 19 -0.43 -3.68 -13.92
CA SER A 19 -1.27 -4.53 -13.10
C SER A 19 -0.84 -4.55 -11.64
N PHE A 20 -1.73 -5.03 -10.79
CA PHE A 20 -1.41 -5.26 -9.40
C PHE A 20 -2.11 -6.48 -8.82
N LEU A 21 -1.55 -6.96 -7.72
CA LEU A 21 -2.20 -7.82 -6.74
C LEU A 21 -2.00 -7.19 -5.35
N LEU A 22 -3.10 -6.88 -4.68
CA LEU A 22 -3.16 -6.41 -3.31
C LEU A 22 -3.81 -7.50 -2.45
N GLU A 23 -3.13 -7.95 -1.40
CA GLU A 23 -3.65 -8.91 -0.44
C GLU A 23 -3.55 -8.36 0.97
N SER A 24 -4.51 -8.72 1.82
CA SER A 24 -4.44 -8.49 3.25
C SER A 24 -4.62 -9.85 3.93
N VAL A 25 -3.52 -10.40 4.48
CA VAL A 25 -3.47 -11.79 4.96
C VAL A 25 -3.56 -11.87 6.48
N GLU A 26 -3.06 -10.84 7.19
CA GLU A 26 -3.15 -10.72 8.66
C GLU A 26 -4.07 -9.54 9.07
N GLY A 27 -4.79 -9.67 10.20
CA GLY A 27 -5.71 -8.63 10.71
C GLY A 27 -7.18 -9.07 10.89
N GLY A 28 -7.47 -10.37 10.75
CA GLY A 28 -8.81 -10.94 10.95
C GLY A 28 -9.85 -10.49 9.92
N THR A 29 -11.13 -10.73 10.21
CA THR A 29 -12.26 -10.46 9.29
C THR A 29 -12.44 -8.99 8.90
N ARG A 30 -11.81 -8.07 9.63
CA ARG A 30 -11.99 -6.62 9.47
C ARG A 30 -11.00 -5.99 8.47
N TRP A 31 -9.83 -6.60 8.27
CA TRP A 31 -8.77 -6.08 7.41
C TRP A 31 -8.43 -7.05 6.25
N GLY A 32 -8.51 -8.37 6.47
CA GLY A 32 -8.13 -9.41 5.51
C GLY A 32 -9.23 -9.97 4.59
N ARG A 33 -10.39 -9.29 4.49
CA ARG A 33 -11.55 -9.84 3.74
C ARG A 33 -11.29 -9.92 2.24
N TYR A 34 -10.60 -8.94 1.66
CA TYR A 34 -10.47 -8.85 0.20
C TYR A 34 -9.03 -9.01 -0.28
N SER A 35 -8.89 -9.73 -1.38
CA SER A 35 -7.70 -9.67 -2.25
C SER A 35 -8.12 -9.12 -3.60
N ILE A 36 -7.37 -8.14 -4.12
CA ILE A 36 -7.77 -7.37 -5.29
C ILE A 36 -6.69 -7.50 -6.36
N VAL A 37 -7.11 -7.91 -7.55
CA VAL A 37 -6.29 -7.88 -8.77
C VAL A 37 -6.84 -6.78 -9.67
N GLY A 38 -5.97 -5.94 -10.20
CA GLY A 38 -6.35 -4.91 -11.16
C GLY A 38 -5.37 -4.86 -12.33
N PHE A 39 -5.86 -4.57 -13.52
CA PHE A 39 -5.04 -4.44 -14.72
C PHE A 39 -5.79 -3.63 -15.78
N ASP A 40 -5.14 -3.46 -16.94
CA ASP A 40 -5.70 -2.79 -18.11
C ASP A 40 -6.00 -1.31 -17.81
N PRO A 41 -4.97 -0.45 -17.74
CA PRO A 41 -5.11 0.90 -17.21
C PRO A 41 -5.98 1.80 -18.10
N LEU A 42 -6.96 2.48 -17.51
CA LEU A 42 -7.70 3.59 -18.14
C LEU A 42 -6.82 4.84 -18.30
N LEU A 43 -5.94 5.06 -17.33
CA LEU A 43 -4.98 6.15 -17.31
C LEU A 43 -3.83 5.83 -16.36
N THR A 44 -2.71 6.52 -16.55
CA THR A 44 -1.56 6.56 -15.65
C THR A 44 -1.27 8.00 -15.23
N ILE A 45 -0.67 8.19 -14.06
CA ILE A 45 -0.18 9.48 -13.55
C ILE A 45 1.23 9.26 -13.03
N GLU A 46 2.17 10.06 -13.50
CA GLU A 46 3.55 10.10 -13.01
C GLU A 46 3.92 11.52 -12.61
N ALA A 47 4.74 11.70 -11.58
CA ALA A 47 5.20 13.02 -11.17
C ALA A 47 6.65 13.03 -10.65
N PHE A 48 7.37 14.10 -10.99
CA PHE A 48 8.65 14.48 -10.39
C PHE A 48 8.51 15.87 -9.79
N GLY A 49 8.48 15.96 -8.47
CA GLY A 49 8.07 17.16 -7.74
C GLY A 49 6.71 17.67 -8.23
N GLU A 50 6.61 18.98 -8.47
CA GLU A 50 5.38 19.64 -8.92
C GLU A 50 5.02 19.39 -10.41
N LYS A 51 5.83 18.60 -11.14
CA LYS A 51 5.61 18.31 -12.56
C LYS A 51 5.01 16.92 -12.70
N GLY A 52 3.69 16.87 -12.88
CA GLY A 52 2.94 15.67 -13.18
C GLY A 52 2.60 15.53 -14.66
N VAL A 53 2.48 14.29 -15.10
CA VAL A 53 1.96 13.89 -16.42
C VAL A 53 0.89 12.83 -16.20
N MET A 54 -0.32 13.07 -16.71
CA MET A 54 -1.39 12.08 -16.80
C MET A 54 -1.50 11.60 -18.25
N ARG A 55 -1.53 10.29 -18.48
CA ARG A 55 -1.68 9.70 -19.82
C ARG A 55 -2.92 8.81 -19.84
N SER A 56 -3.81 9.05 -20.79
CA SER A 56 -5.00 8.21 -21.04
C SER A 56 -4.64 6.90 -21.76
N ALA A 57 -5.58 5.95 -21.80
CA ALA A 57 -5.45 4.71 -22.57
C ALA A 57 -5.23 4.97 -24.07
N GLU A 58 -5.76 6.08 -24.62
CA GLU A 58 -5.55 6.51 -26.01
C GLU A 58 -4.20 7.21 -26.24
N GLY A 59 -3.38 7.36 -25.20
CA GLY A 59 -2.06 7.98 -25.28
C GLY A 59 -2.07 9.50 -25.21
N VAL A 60 -3.22 10.14 -24.98
CA VAL A 60 -3.29 11.60 -24.78
C VAL A 60 -2.65 11.96 -23.46
N GLU A 61 -1.69 12.89 -23.51
CA GLU A 61 -0.97 13.40 -22.34
C GLU A 61 -1.50 14.74 -21.88
N GLU A 62 -1.57 14.90 -20.56
CA GLU A 62 -1.82 16.16 -19.90
C GLU A 62 -0.74 16.42 -18.85
N LYS A 63 -0.24 17.65 -18.82
CA LYS A 63 0.78 18.08 -17.86
C LYS A 63 0.15 19.02 -16.83
N GLY A 64 0.56 18.90 -15.58
CA GLY A 64 0.04 19.77 -14.52
C GLY A 64 0.59 19.42 -13.14
N HIS A 65 0.09 20.14 -12.13
CA HIS A 65 0.42 19.83 -10.74
C HIS A 65 -0.17 18.47 -10.34
N PRO A 66 0.59 17.56 -9.68
CA PRO A 66 0.15 16.18 -9.43
C PRO A 66 -1.19 16.08 -8.71
N THR A 67 -1.40 16.88 -7.66
CA THR A 67 -2.65 16.88 -6.91
C THR A 67 -3.86 17.34 -7.74
N LYS A 68 -3.66 18.22 -8.72
CA LYS A 68 -4.73 18.66 -9.64
C LYS A 68 -5.07 17.55 -10.63
N LEU A 69 -4.05 16.88 -11.18
CA LEU A 69 -4.25 15.73 -12.07
C LEU A 69 -5.00 14.60 -11.37
N MET A 70 -4.62 14.26 -10.14
CA MET A 70 -5.32 13.22 -9.35
C MET A 70 -6.78 13.58 -9.06
N ARG A 71 -7.06 14.80 -8.59
CA ARG A 71 -8.44 15.24 -8.34
C ARG A 71 -9.29 15.23 -9.60
N ARG A 72 -8.71 15.63 -10.74
CA ARG A 72 -9.39 15.59 -12.03
C ARG A 72 -9.67 14.14 -12.46
N ALA A 73 -8.68 13.27 -12.39
CA ALA A 73 -8.83 11.84 -12.71
C ALA A 73 -9.94 11.19 -11.87
N ILE A 74 -9.99 11.47 -10.56
CA ILE A 74 -11.05 10.96 -9.67
C ILE A 74 -12.40 11.60 -10.01
N GLY A 75 -12.43 12.91 -10.24
CA GLY A 75 -13.67 13.66 -10.52
C GLY A 75 -14.34 13.29 -11.83
N GLU A 76 -13.57 13.01 -12.88
CA GLU A 76 -14.07 12.60 -14.20
C GLU A 76 -14.43 11.12 -14.27
N ASN A 77 -13.96 10.30 -13.32
CA ASN A 77 -14.19 8.85 -13.29
C ASN A 77 -14.90 8.43 -11.99
N LYS A 78 -15.97 9.15 -11.63
CA LYS A 78 -16.82 8.77 -10.50
C LYS A 78 -17.52 7.44 -10.78
N LEU A 79 -17.38 6.52 -9.84
CA LEU A 79 -17.99 5.20 -9.90
C LEU A 79 -19.37 5.22 -9.22
N PRO A 80 -20.33 4.41 -9.69
CA PRO A 80 -21.64 4.31 -9.05
C PRO A 80 -21.54 3.55 -7.72
N GLU A 81 -22.32 3.99 -6.72
CA GLU A 81 -22.54 3.23 -5.50
C GLU A 81 -23.68 2.23 -5.75
N LEU A 82 -23.32 0.96 -5.93
CA LEU A 82 -24.29 -0.12 -6.13
C LEU A 82 -24.19 -1.11 -4.97
N GLU A 83 -25.35 -1.57 -4.51
CA GLU A 83 -25.45 -2.56 -3.45
C GLU A 83 -24.88 -3.91 -3.92
N GLY A 84 -24.14 -4.59 -3.05
CA GLY A 84 -23.54 -5.90 -3.35
C GLY A 84 -22.19 -5.86 -4.08
N LEU A 85 -21.66 -4.69 -4.45
CA LEU A 85 -20.33 -4.60 -5.03
C LEU A 85 -19.20 -4.74 -3.99
N PRO A 86 -18.00 -5.19 -4.41
CA PRO A 86 -16.80 -5.15 -3.58
C PRO A 86 -16.50 -3.74 -3.05
N ARG A 87 -15.79 -3.66 -1.92
CA ARG A 87 -15.38 -2.36 -1.34
C ARG A 87 -14.50 -1.52 -2.28
N PHE A 88 -13.79 -2.15 -3.20
CA PHE A 88 -12.95 -1.50 -4.20
C PHE A 88 -13.31 -2.02 -5.58
N ILE A 89 -13.84 -1.13 -6.41
CA ILE A 89 -14.24 -1.39 -7.81
C ILE A 89 -13.58 -0.42 -8.79
N GLY A 90 -12.59 0.35 -8.34
CA GLY A 90 -11.81 1.27 -9.14
C GLY A 90 -11.25 2.43 -8.32
N GLY A 91 -10.34 3.19 -8.92
CA GLY A 91 -9.60 4.27 -8.27
C GLY A 91 -8.16 4.32 -8.77
N LEU A 92 -7.35 5.21 -8.19
CA LEU A 92 -5.92 5.28 -8.49
C LEU A 92 -5.16 4.31 -7.59
N VAL A 93 -4.29 3.48 -8.18
CA VAL A 93 -3.45 2.50 -7.48
C VAL A 93 -2.01 2.67 -7.90
N GLY A 94 -1.09 2.64 -6.94
CA GLY A 94 0.34 2.79 -7.19
C GLY A 94 1.06 3.21 -5.91
N TYR A 95 2.02 4.13 -6.02
CA TYR A 95 2.78 4.62 -4.88
C TYR A 95 2.97 6.13 -4.88
N PHE A 96 3.19 6.64 -3.67
CA PHE A 96 3.76 7.95 -3.39
C PHE A 96 5.13 7.72 -2.74
N GLY A 97 6.19 8.05 -3.45
CA GLY A 97 7.55 7.98 -2.95
C GLY A 97 7.82 9.09 -1.93
N TYR A 98 8.83 8.92 -1.08
CA TYR A 98 9.16 9.89 -0.03
C TYR A 98 9.40 11.32 -0.57
N GLY A 99 9.90 11.44 -1.81
CA GLY A 99 10.11 12.74 -2.45
C GLY A 99 8.83 13.55 -2.66
N SER A 100 7.65 12.91 -2.65
CA SER A 100 6.35 13.60 -2.72
C SER A 100 6.08 14.52 -1.52
N ALA A 101 6.74 14.32 -0.38
CA ALA A 101 6.66 15.23 0.77
C ALA A 101 7.06 16.67 0.42
N ARG A 102 7.90 16.85 -0.61
CA ARG A 102 8.32 18.17 -1.13
C ARG A 102 7.19 18.98 -1.76
N LEU A 103 6.06 18.35 -2.07
CA LEU A 103 4.85 19.05 -2.52
C LEU A 103 4.21 19.86 -1.39
N PHE A 104 4.50 19.51 -0.14
CA PHE A 104 3.84 20.08 1.03
C PHE A 104 4.81 20.75 2.00
N GLU A 105 6.05 20.26 2.06
CA GLU A 105 7.07 20.71 3.00
C GLU A 105 8.34 21.20 2.29
N ARG A 106 8.94 22.27 2.84
CA ARG A 106 10.21 22.80 2.34
C ARG A 106 11.37 21.95 2.86
N LEU A 107 11.80 20.98 2.05
CA LEU A 107 12.93 20.11 2.38
C LEU A 107 14.24 20.60 1.72
N PRO A 108 15.41 20.35 2.32
CA PRO A 108 16.71 20.59 1.70
C PRO A 108 16.82 19.92 0.32
N PRO A 109 17.63 20.44 -0.62
CA PRO A 109 17.77 19.85 -1.96
C PRO A 109 17.99 18.33 -1.92
N LYS A 110 17.34 17.61 -2.83
CA LYS A 110 17.60 16.17 -3.01
C LYS A 110 19.07 16.02 -3.43
N GLY A 111 19.79 15.11 -2.80
CA GLY A 111 21.10 14.68 -3.30
C GLY A 111 20.95 13.94 -4.63
N GLU A 112 22.00 13.25 -5.06
CA GLU A 112 21.90 12.37 -6.22
C GLU A 112 20.81 11.31 -6.02
N ASP A 113 19.99 11.13 -7.04
CA ASP A 113 18.97 10.08 -7.09
C ASP A 113 19.41 9.03 -8.13
N PRO A 114 20.13 7.99 -7.69
CA PRO A 114 20.67 6.98 -8.61
C PRO A 114 19.57 6.11 -9.22
N VAL A 115 18.38 6.06 -8.62
CA VAL A 115 17.28 5.18 -9.07
C VAL A 115 16.39 5.90 -10.10
N GLY A 116 16.21 7.22 -9.95
CA GLY A 116 15.50 8.05 -10.93
C GLY A 116 14.01 7.74 -11.07
N LEU A 117 13.39 7.14 -10.04
CA LEU A 117 11.96 6.85 -10.02
C LEU A 117 11.14 8.13 -9.81
N PRO A 118 9.92 8.21 -10.36
CA PRO A 118 9.02 9.32 -10.06
C PRO A 118 8.65 9.36 -8.58
N ASP A 119 8.39 10.56 -8.08
CA ASP A 119 7.91 10.77 -6.70
C ASP A 119 6.48 10.26 -6.52
N ILE A 120 5.68 10.18 -7.60
CA ILE A 120 4.33 9.59 -7.59
C ILE A 120 4.17 8.80 -8.88
N ARG A 121 3.69 7.55 -8.79
CA ARG A 121 3.25 6.76 -9.94
C ARG A 121 1.97 6.01 -9.60
N LEU A 122 0.90 6.31 -10.33
CA LEU A 122 -0.44 5.76 -10.12
C LEU A 122 -1.04 5.33 -11.45
N PHE A 123 -1.96 4.38 -11.43
CA PHE A 123 -2.82 4.07 -12.57
C PHE A 123 -4.23 3.72 -12.12
N ALA A 124 -5.21 3.92 -13.00
CA ALA A 124 -6.58 3.50 -12.76
C ALA A 124 -6.87 2.18 -13.51
N PRO A 125 -7.07 1.04 -12.84
CA PRO A 125 -7.37 -0.22 -13.51
C PRO A 125 -8.79 -0.17 -14.12
N ARG A 126 -8.94 -0.68 -15.34
CA ARG A 126 -10.25 -0.88 -15.97
C ARG A 126 -10.89 -2.20 -15.57
N LYS A 127 -10.07 -3.24 -15.40
CA LYS A 127 -10.49 -4.60 -15.07
C LYS A 127 -10.03 -4.94 -13.68
N ILE A 128 -10.97 -5.36 -12.84
CA ILE A 128 -10.74 -5.62 -11.42
C ILE A 128 -11.35 -6.97 -11.08
N LEU A 129 -10.60 -7.76 -10.34
CA LEU A 129 -11.08 -9.00 -9.76
C LEU A 129 -10.96 -8.89 -8.25
N ALA A 130 -12.08 -9.02 -7.55
CA ALA A 130 -12.13 -8.93 -6.10
C ALA A 130 -12.48 -10.30 -5.51
N PHE A 131 -11.55 -10.86 -4.75
CA PHE A 131 -11.77 -12.07 -3.97
C PHE A 131 -12.36 -11.69 -2.62
N ASP A 132 -13.51 -12.24 -2.29
CA ASP A 132 -14.05 -12.19 -0.93
C ASP A 132 -13.65 -13.46 -0.19
N ASN A 133 -12.65 -13.37 0.68
CA ASN A 133 -12.12 -14.51 1.44
C ASN A 133 -13.10 -15.01 2.51
N VAL A 134 -14.14 -14.22 2.84
CA VAL A 134 -15.18 -14.63 3.80
C VAL A 134 -16.30 -15.38 3.09
N LEU A 135 -16.77 -14.86 1.94
CA LEU A 135 -17.83 -15.48 1.16
C LEU A 135 -17.34 -16.53 0.15
N ASN A 136 -16.03 -16.63 -0.05
CA ASN A 136 -15.38 -17.46 -1.09
C ASN A 136 -15.87 -17.17 -2.51
N THR A 137 -16.22 -15.90 -2.76
CA THR A 137 -16.67 -15.40 -4.07
C THR A 137 -15.55 -14.66 -4.80
N LEU A 138 -15.71 -14.54 -6.12
CA LEU A 138 -14.84 -13.76 -6.99
C LEU A 138 -15.72 -12.89 -7.87
N ASP A 139 -15.62 -11.59 -7.70
CA ASP A 139 -16.30 -10.61 -8.55
C ASP A 139 -15.37 -10.19 -9.68
N ILE A 140 -15.90 -10.16 -10.90
CA ILE A 140 -15.20 -9.67 -12.10
C ILE A 140 -15.87 -8.37 -12.50
N VAL A 141 -15.14 -7.26 -12.37
CA VAL A 141 -15.61 -5.91 -12.66
C VAL A 141 -14.87 -5.37 -13.88
N VAL A 142 -15.62 -4.94 -14.88
CA VAL A 142 -15.09 -4.25 -16.07
C VAL A 142 -15.72 -2.86 -16.12
N LEU A 143 -14.88 -1.83 -15.95
CA LEU A 143 -15.30 -0.45 -16.04
C LEU A 143 -15.44 -0.04 -17.51
N SER A 144 -16.58 0.56 -17.84
CA SER A 144 -16.90 1.03 -19.19
C SER A 144 -17.55 2.41 -19.13
N ARG A 145 -17.19 3.28 -20.07
CA ARG A 145 -17.85 4.58 -20.25
C ARG A 145 -19.06 4.39 -21.18
N PRO A 146 -20.26 4.85 -20.79
CA PRO A 146 -21.46 4.61 -21.60
C PRO A 146 -21.39 5.27 -22.99
N GLY A 147 -20.72 6.42 -23.11
CA GLY A 147 -20.57 7.12 -24.39
C GLY A 147 -21.92 7.47 -25.05
N ALA A 148 -21.93 7.55 -26.38
CA ALA A 148 -23.13 7.85 -27.16
C ALA A 148 -24.05 6.63 -27.36
N GLU A 149 -23.53 5.41 -27.20
CA GLU A 149 -24.27 4.15 -27.40
C GLU A 149 -24.13 3.24 -26.15
N PRO A 150 -24.82 3.55 -25.04
CA PRO A 150 -24.62 2.88 -23.74
C PRO A 150 -24.85 1.36 -23.77
N GLU A 151 -25.84 0.90 -24.54
CA GLU A 151 -26.15 -0.53 -24.68
C GLU A 151 -24.98 -1.28 -25.33
N LYS A 152 -24.38 -0.73 -26.38
CA LYS A 152 -23.20 -1.32 -27.03
C LYS A 152 -21.99 -1.34 -26.09
N ALA A 153 -21.79 -0.26 -25.33
CA ALA A 153 -20.71 -0.16 -24.35
C ALA A 153 -20.88 -1.18 -23.21
N PHE A 154 -22.12 -1.43 -22.78
CA PHE A 154 -22.46 -2.46 -21.81
C PHE A 154 -22.21 -3.87 -22.36
N ASP A 155 -22.73 -4.18 -23.55
CA ASP A 155 -22.53 -5.49 -24.19
C ASP A 155 -21.04 -5.80 -24.42
N ALA A 156 -20.24 -4.78 -24.75
CA ALA A 156 -18.79 -4.92 -24.86
C ALA A 156 -18.15 -5.26 -23.50
N ALA A 157 -18.52 -4.55 -22.43
CA ALA A 157 -18.01 -4.82 -21.09
C ALA A 157 -18.38 -6.23 -20.59
N VAL A 158 -19.60 -6.70 -20.90
CA VAL A 158 -20.04 -8.07 -20.58
C VAL A 158 -19.17 -9.10 -21.31
N ARG A 159 -18.95 -8.95 -22.62
CA ARG A 159 -18.07 -9.85 -23.37
C ARG A 159 -16.66 -9.90 -22.79
N GLU A 160 -16.10 -8.75 -22.43
CA GLU A 160 -14.78 -8.68 -21.81
C GLU A 160 -14.73 -9.36 -20.44
N ALA A 161 -15.80 -9.27 -19.63
CA ALA A 161 -15.91 -9.99 -18.36
C ALA A 161 -15.98 -11.52 -18.59
N GLU A 162 -16.71 -11.96 -19.61
CA GLU A 162 -16.79 -13.37 -20.02
C GLU A 162 -15.44 -13.91 -20.54
N GLU A 163 -14.66 -13.08 -21.25
CA GLU A 163 -13.30 -13.42 -21.68
C GLU A 163 -12.37 -13.61 -20.48
N VAL A 164 -12.41 -12.69 -19.51
CA VAL A 164 -11.66 -12.81 -18.24
C VAL A 164 -12.05 -14.10 -17.53
N PHE A 165 -13.35 -14.36 -17.40
CA PHE A 165 -13.87 -15.58 -16.77
C PHE A 165 -13.41 -16.84 -17.50
N SER A 166 -13.39 -16.82 -18.83
CA SER A 166 -12.93 -17.95 -19.64
C SER A 166 -11.43 -18.22 -19.44
N ARG A 167 -10.61 -17.18 -19.32
CA ARG A 167 -9.17 -17.31 -19.00
C ARG A 167 -8.92 -17.92 -17.62
N LEU A 168 -9.79 -17.66 -16.64
CA LEU A 168 -9.68 -18.26 -15.30
C LEU A 168 -9.86 -19.78 -15.29
N LYS A 169 -10.62 -20.32 -16.25
CA LYS A 169 -10.84 -21.77 -16.39
C LYS A 169 -9.64 -22.51 -16.96
N VAL A 170 -8.70 -21.80 -17.58
CA VAL A 170 -7.49 -22.40 -18.15
C VAL A 170 -6.59 -22.87 -17.00
N GLU A 171 -6.09 -24.10 -17.10
CA GLU A 171 -5.11 -24.63 -16.16
C GLU A 171 -3.77 -23.90 -16.31
N LEU A 172 -3.14 -23.60 -15.17
CA LEU A 172 -1.77 -23.11 -15.18
C LEU A 172 -0.86 -24.27 -15.63
N ARG A 173 -0.26 -24.11 -16.81
CA ARG A 173 0.53 -25.17 -17.47
C ARG A 173 1.79 -25.57 -16.69
N GLU A 174 2.29 -24.70 -15.81
CA GLU A 174 3.49 -24.98 -15.00
C GLU A 174 3.27 -24.60 -13.54
N ALA A 175 3.65 -25.51 -12.64
CA ALA A 175 3.88 -25.19 -11.24
C ALA A 175 5.13 -24.30 -11.18
N GLN A 176 4.96 -23.01 -10.86
CA GLN A 176 6.09 -22.11 -10.66
C GLN A 176 6.80 -22.49 -9.36
N ALA A 177 7.74 -23.42 -9.43
CA ALA A 177 8.58 -23.79 -8.29
C ALA A 177 9.47 -22.59 -7.90
N PHE A 178 9.76 -22.47 -6.60
CA PHE A 178 10.77 -21.51 -6.16
C PHE A 178 12.14 -21.91 -6.72
N PRO A 179 12.96 -20.94 -7.16
CA PRO A 179 14.32 -21.23 -7.58
C PRO A 179 15.13 -21.81 -6.41
N PRO A 180 16.14 -22.66 -6.69
CA PRO A 180 16.99 -23.21 -5.64
C PRO A 180 17.79 -22.09 -4.94
N PRO A 181 18.19 -22.27 -3.65
CA PRO A 181 18.96 -21.28 -2.90
C PRO A 181 20.28 -20.85 -3.57
N SER A 182 20.85 -21.70 -4.43
CA SER A 182 22.05 -21.38 -5.22
C SER A 182 21.88 -20.20 -6.19
N LYS A 183 20.64 -19.78 -6.47
CA LYS A 183 20.32 -18.57 -7.25
C LYS A 183 20.02 -17.35 -6.37
N ALA A 184 20.36 -17.37 -5.08
CA ALA A 184 20.15 -16.24 -4.19
C ALA A 184 20.93 -15.02 -4.68
N VAL A 185 20.24 -13.88 -4.78
CA VAL A 185 20.83 -12.59 -5.12
C VAL A 185 21.62 -12.07 -3.92
N LYS A 186 22.88 -11.71 -4.14
CA LYS A 186 23.69 -11.05 -3.11
C LYS A 186 23.34 -9.57 -3.07
N LEU A 187 22.85 -9.12 -1.92
CA LEU A 187 22.58 -7.71 -1.66
C LEU A 187 23.79 -7.05 -1.02
N SER A 188 24.08 -5.82 -1.43
CA SER A 188 25.14 -4.97 -0.87
C SER A 188 24.57 -3.62 -0.47
N PRO A 189 25.00 -3.03 0.67
CA PRO A 189 24.54 -1.72 1.07
C PRO A 189 25.09 -0.65 0.13
N VAL A 190 24.27 0.36 -0.19
CA VAL A 190 24.69 1.51 -1.00
C VAL A 190 25.57 2.47 -0.19
N ILE A 191 25.33 2.56 1.11
CA ILE A 191 26.09 3.40 2.05
C ILE A 191 27.08 2.52 2.81
N SER A 192 28.33 2.95 2.95
CA SER A 192 29.31 2.20 3.76
C SER A 192 28.91 2.18 5.23
N ARG A 193 29.34 1.14 5.95
CA ARG A 193 29.06 1.01 7.37
C ARG A 193 29.59 2.21 8.16
N GLU A 194 30.81 2.63 7.87
CA GLU A 194 31.48 3.75 8.55
C GLU A 194 30.67 5.03 8.39
N ARG A 195 30.17 5.28 7.17
CA ARG A 195 29.33 6.45 6.87
C ARG A 195 27.98 6.38 7.58
N PHE A 196 27.36 5.20 7.61
CA PHE A 196 26.09 5.03 8.32
C PHE A 196 26.26 5.25 9.83
N GLU A 197 27.35 4.77 10.42
CA GLU A 197 27.69 5.02 11.84
C GLU A 197 27.92 6.51 12.13
N GLU A 198 28.56 7.25 11.22
CA GLU A 198 28.67 8.71 11.32
C GLU A 198 27.29 9.40 11.32
N MET A 199 26.40 9.01 10.40
CA MET A 199 25.04 9.54 10.36
C MET A 199 24.29 9.31 11.67
N VAL A 200 24.47 8.14 12.29
CA VAL A 200 23.90 7.82 13.61
C VAL A 200 24.49 8.72 14.71
N ARG A 201 25.80 8.96 14.72
CA ARG A 201 26.43 9.88 15.69
C ARG A 201 25.88 11.30 15.55
N SER A 202 25.81 11.82 14.32
CA SER A 202 25.25 13.16 14.06
C SER A 202 23.77 13.26 14.43
N ALA A 203 22.96 12.23 14.14
CA ALA A 203 21.55 12.21 14.56
C ALA A 203 21.41 12.26 16.08
N LYS A 204 22.26 11.55 16.82
CA LYS A 204 22.27 11.59 18.29
C LYS A 204 22.67 12.98 18.80
N GLU A 205 23.67 13.61 18.21
CA GLU A 205 24.08 14.97 18.56
C GLU A 205 22.93 15.97 18.39
N ALA A 206 22.20 15.90 17.27
CA ALA A 206 21.02 16.73 17.03
C ALA A 206 19.90 16.49 18.06
N ILE A 207 19.66 15.23 18.43
CA ILE A 207 18.69 14.87 19.48
C ILE A 207 19.12 15.44 20.84
N PHE A 208 20.40 15.32 21.21
CA PHE A 208 20.90 15.90 22.47
C PHE A 208 20.90 17.43 22.48
N ALA A 209 21.03 18.06 21.32
CA ALA A 209 20.87 19.50 21.15
C ALA A 209 19.40 19.97 21.21
N GLY A 210 18.44 19.04 21.23
CA GLY A 210 17.01 19.34 21.26
C GLY A 210 16.41 19.69 19.90
N GLU A 211 17.09 19.40 18.79
CA GLU A 211 16.60 19.67 17.44
C GLU A 211 15.49 18.70 16.99
N ALA A 212 15.53 17.47 17.50
CA ALA A 212 14.53 16.44 17.25
C ALA A 212 14.39 15.51 18.46
N ILE A 213 13.24 14.87 18.59
CA ILE A 213 13.04 13.82 19.62
C ILE A 213 13.55 12.47 19.10
N GLN A 214 13.27 12.17 17.83
CA GLN A 214 13.67 10.94 17.16
C GLN A 214 13.99 11.21 15.69
N ILE A 215 14.98 10.50 15.14
CA ILE A 215 15.34 10.51 13.73
C ILE A 215 15.44 9.07 13.24
N VAL A 216 14.69 8.73 12.19
CA VAL A 216 14.72 7.41 11.56
C VAL A 216 15.63 7.47 10.34
N LEU A 217 16.81 6.86 10.45
CA LEU A 217 17.76 6.74 9.34
C LEU A 217 17.52 5.44 8.57
N SER A 218 17.69 5.48 7.25
CA SER A 218 17.57 4.31 6.36
C SER A 218 18.75 4.21 5.40
N GLN A 219 18.98 3.01 4.86
CA GLN A 219 19.93 2.77 3.77
C GLN A 219 19.32 1.80 2.75
N ALA A 220 19.67 1.97 1.48
CA ALA A 220 19.29 1.04 0.43
C ALA A 220 20.27 -0.15 0.37
N PHE A 221 19.75 -1.31 0.01
CA PHE A 221 20.52 -2.50 -0.35
C PHE A 221 20.16 -2.88 -1.78
N GLU A 222 21.18 -3.16 -2.59
CA GLU A 222 21.03 -3.42 -4.01
C GLU A 222 21.71 -4.73 -4.40
N GLY A 223 21.18 -5.39 -5.42
CA GLY A 223 21.77 -6.58 -5.99
C GLY A 223 21.13 -6.90 -7.33
N GLU A 224 21.92 -7.49 -8.23
CA GLU A 224 21.47 -7.87 -9.56
C GLU A 224 21.12 -9.37 -9.61
N GLY A 225 20.00 -9.69 -10.26
CA GLY A 225 19.62 -11.07 -10.49
C GLY A 225 18.42 -11.20 -11.43
N GLY A 226 18.31 -12.36 -12.08
CA GLY A 226 17.20 -12.70 -12.96
C GLY A 226 15.99 -13.29 -12.23
N LEU A 227 15.68 -12.82 -11.01
CA LEU A 227 14.53 -13.29 -10.27
C LEU A 227 13.26 -12.64 -10.82
N ASP A 228 12.25 -13.46 -11.10
CA ASP A 228 10.92 -12.96 -11.41
C ASP A 228 10.33 -12.23 -10.18
N PRO A 229 9.94 -10.95 -10.29
CA PRO A 229 9.39 -10.19 -9.16
C PRO A 229 8.15 -10.84 -8.52
N PHE A 230 7.35 -11.57 -9.31
CA PHE A 230 6.19 -12.28 -8.76
C PHE A 230 6.59 -13.49 -7.91
N THR A 231 7.72 -14.12 -8.21
CA THR A 231 8.34 -15.14 -7.36
C THR A 231 8.79 -14.55 -6.01
N VAL A 232 9.37 -13.34 -6.01
CA VAL A 232 9.71 -12.62 -4.76
C VAL A 232 8.46 -12.34 -3.94
N TYR A 233 7.39 -11.87 -4.58
CA TYR A 233 6.09 -11.66 -3.93
C TYR A 233 5.56 -12.93 -3.26
N ARG A 234 5.57 -14.06 -3.97
CA ARG A 234 5.10 -15.36 -3.45
C ARG A 234 5.95 -15.84 -2.27
N ALA A 235 7.26 -15.57 -2.29
CA ALA A 235 8.15 -15.90 -1.18
C ALA A 235 7.82 -15.03 0.05
N LEU A 236 7.67 -13.71 -0.12
CA LEU A 236 7.28 -12.78 0.95
C LEU A 236 5.93 -13.14 1.55
N ARG A 237 4.93 -13.44 0.70
CA ARG A 237 3.60 -13.90 1.13
C ARG A 237 3.66 -15.15 2.02
N THR A 238 4.65 -16.01 1.82
CA THR A 238 4.82 -17.26 2.58
C THR A 238 5.61 -17.03 3.87
N ILE A 239 6.67 -16.21 3.83
CA ILE A 239 7.60 -16.01 4.95
C ILE A 239 7.07 -14.96 5.94
N ASN A 240 6.46 -13.89 5.44
CA ASN A 240 5.99 -12.76 6.24
C ASN A 240 4.61 -12.29 5.75
N PRO A 241 3.55 -13.10 5.95
CA PRO A 241 2.20 -12.64 5.66
C PRO A 241 1.93 -11.36 6.44
N SER A 242 1.48 -10.30 5.78
CA SER A 242 1.30 -8.99 6.39
C SER A 242 -0.10 -8.43 6.08
N PRO A 243 -0.60 -7.45 6.86
CA PRO A 243 -1.85 -6.76 6.57
C PRO A 243 -1.86 -6.07 5.20
N TYR A 244 -0.70 -5.70 4.64
CA TYR A 244 -0.57 -5.04 3.35
C TYR A 244 0.49 -5.71 2.47
N LEU A 245 0.08 -6.73 1.73
CA LEU A 245 0.90 -7.38 0.70
C LEU A 245 0.58 -6.77 -0.66
N PHE A 246 1.60 -6.36 -1.40
CA PHE A 246 1.43 -5.77 -2.73
C PHE A 246 2.46 -6.26 -3.73
N HIS A 247 1.99 -6.47 -4.96
CA HIS A 247 2.78 -6.62 -6.16
C HIS A 247 2.21 -5.65 -7.19
N LEU A 248 2.97 -4.62 -7.55
CA LEU A 248 2.56 -3.56 -8.48
C LEU A 248 3.51 -3.57 -9.67
N LYS A 249 3.03 -3.99 -10.85
CA LYS A 249 3.76 -3.90 -12.11
C LYS A 249 3.30 -2.63 -12.83
N MET A 250 4.23 -1.70 -13.05
CA MET A 250 3.92 -0.34 -13.48
C MET A 250 4.86 0.12 -14.59
N GLY A 251 4.70 -0.48 -15.77
CA GLY A 251 5.59 -0.32 -16.91
C GLY A 251 6.72 -1.35 -16.86
N GLU A 252 7.96 -0.86 -16.80
CA GLU A 252 9.16 -1.69 -16.73
C GLU A 252 9.54 -2.02 -15.29
N GLU A 253 9.06 -1.23 -14.33
CA GLU A 253 9.36 -1.36 -12.92
C GLU A 253 8.27 -2.16 -12.19
N THR A 254 8.70 -2.95 -11.20
CA THR A 254 7.81 -3.71 -10.34
C THR A 254 8.12 -3.44 -8.88
N LEU A 255 7.12 -3.01 -8.13
CA LEU A 255 7.20 -2.83 -6.69
C LEU A 255 6.58 -4.05 -5.99
N VAL A 256 7.32 -4.63 -5.04
CA VAL A 256 6.89 -5.80 -4.26
C VAL A 256 7.12 -5.52 -2.79
N GLY A 257 6.14 -5.81 -1.94
CA GLY A 257 6.30 -5.62 -0.51
C GLY A 257 5.24 -6.25 0.36
N ALA A 258 5.54 -6.25 1.66
CA ALA A 258 4.72 -6.76 2.75
C ALA A 258 4.85 -5.77 3.91
N SER A 259 3.90 -4.82 4.04
CA SER A 259 3.93 -3.79 5.08
C SER A 259 3.07 -4.21 6.29
N PRO A 260 3.60 -4.09 7.52
CA PRO A 260 2.84 -4.32 8.74
C PRO A 260 1.93 -3.15 9.12
N GLU A 261 2.19 -1.95 8.59
CA GLU A 261 1.60 -0.69 9.04
C GLU A 261 0.87 0.04 7.92
N VAL A 262 -0.17 0.78 8.31
CA VAL A 262 -0.94 1.68 7.45
C VAL A 262 -0.51 3.12 7.70
N MET A 263 -0.21 3.86 6.63
CA MET A 263 0.03 5.31 6.74
C MET A 263 -1.25 6.04 7.15
N VAL A 264 -2.28 5.95 6.30
CA VAL A 264 -3.62 6.49 6.56
C VAL A 264 -4.66 5.70 5.79
N ARG A 265 -5.87 5.60 6.33
CA ARG A 265 -7.03 5.00 5.65
C ARG A 265 -8.21 5.96 5.71
N VAL A 266 -8.88 6.13 4.58
CA VAL A 266 -10.11 6.92 4.47
C VAL A 266 -11.25 6.01 4.03
N GLU A 267 -12.32 5.98 4.81
CA GLU A 267 -13.58 5.32 4.45
C GLU A 267 -14.74 6.30 4.61
N GLY A 268 -15.42 6.60 3.50
CA GLY A 268 -16.46 7.64 3.47
C GLY A 268 -15.89 8.98 3.94
N LYS A 269 -16.39 9.48 5.07
CA LYS A 269 -15.93 10.74 5.71
C LYS A 269 -15.05 10.52 6.94
N LYS A 270 -14.54 9.30 7.17
CA LYS A 270 -13.67 8.97 8.31
C LYS A 270 -12.25 8.69 7.84
N ALA A 271 -11.29 9.48 8.33
CA ALA A 271 -9.87 9.21 8.20
C ALA A 271 -9.35 8.52 9.47
N MET A 272 -8.37 7.62 9.33
CA MET A 272 -7.76 6.94 10.45
C MET A 272 -6.28 6.65 10.21
N VAL A 273 -5.50 6.66 11.30
CA VAL A 273 -4.11 6.23 11.37
C VAL A 273 -3.97 5.18 12.47
N ARG A 274 -3.00 4.28 12.34
CA ARG A 274 -2.73 3.26 13.36
C ARG A 274 -1.24 3.20 13.67
N PRO A 275 -0.75 4.10 14.53
CA PRO A 275 0.64 4.08 14.93
C PRO A 275 0.99 2.75 15.59
N ILE A 276 2.14 2.21 15.20
CA ILE A 276 2.74 1.01 15.77
C ILE A 276 4.04 1.39 16.47
N ALA A 277 4.17 1.03 17.74
CA ALA A 277 5.41 1.19 18.50
C ALA A 277 5.56 0.04 19.50
N GLY A 278 6.75 -0.12 20.07
CA GLY A 278 7.02 -1.24 20.95
C GLY A 278 7.04 -2.57 20.23
N THR A 279 8.10 -3.35 20.44
CA THR A 279 8.22 -4.66 19.82
C THR A 279 8.70 -5.68 20.84
N ARG A 280 8.05 -6.85 20.84
CA ARG A 280 8.58 -8.07 21.45
C ARG A 280 8.47 -9.22 20.46
N LYS A 281 9.40 -10.17 20.54
CA LYS A 281 9.29 -11.46 19.83
C LYS A 281 8.05 -12.21 20.33
N ARG A 282 7.53 -13.15 19.54
CA ARG A 282 6.55 -14.13 20.04
C ARG A 282 7.21 -15.09 21.04
N GLY A 283 6.44 -15.52 22.04
CA GLY A 283 6.88 -16.54 23.00
C GLY A 283 6.98 -17.92 22.36
N ALA A 284 7.81 -18.81 22.93
CA ALA A 284 7.88 -20.20 22.49
C ALA A 284 6.61 -20.99 22.85
N ASP A 285 5.89 -20.54 23.88
CA ASP A 285 4.59 -21.07 24.29
C ASP A 285 3.65 -19.94 24.75
N GLY A 286 2.39 -20.29 25.05
CA GLY A 286 1.37 -19.31 25.45
C GLY A 286 1.66 -18.61 26.78
N ALA A 287 2.41 -19.23 27.69
CA ALA A 287 2.75 -18.60 28.97
C ALA A 287 3.86 -17.56 28.79
N GLU A 288 4.90 -17.88 28.02
CA GLU A 288 5.95 -16.92 27.63
C GLU A 288 5.36 -15.77 26.81
N ASP A 289 4.45 -16.05 25.86
CA ASP A 289 3.81 -15.03 25.03
C ASP A 289 3.00 -14.02 25.86
N LEU A 290 2.25 -14.50 26.87
CA LEU A 290 1.53 -13.65 27.82
C LEU A 290 2.46 -12.88 28.76
N ALA A 291 3.62 -13.43 29.12
CA ALA A 291 4.61 -12.73 29.93
C ALA A 291 5.24 -11.57 29.13
N LEU A 292 5.62 -11.82 27.88
CA LEU A 292 6.15 -10.81 26.96
C LEU A 292 5.14 -9.70 26.66
N GLU A 293 3.85 -10.05 26.51
CA GLU A 293 2.77 -9.07 26.37
C GLU A 293 2.67 -8.14 27.60
N LYS A 294 2.68 -8.72 28.80
CA LYS A 294 2.64 -7.95 30.06
C LYS A 294 3.87 -7.08 30.24
N GLU A 295 5.05 -7.57 29.87
CA GLU A 295 6.29 -6.80 29.88
C GLU A 295 6.19 -5.60 28.94
N LEU A 296 5.76 -5.81 27.69
CA LEU A 296 5.59 -4.75 26.70
C LEU A 296 4.59 -3.68 27.16
N LEU A 297 3.47 -4.10 27.76
CA LEU A 297 2.46 -3.19 28.32
C LEU A 297 2.93 -2.45 29.57
N ALA A 298 3.95 -2.95 30.27
CA ALA A 298 4.50 -2.33 31.47
C ALA A 298 5.75 -1.47 31.18
N ASP A 299 6.37 -1.62 30.01
CA ASP A 299 7.57 -0.89 29.62
C ASP A 299 7.28 0.61 29.45
N GLU A 300 7.72 1.40 30.43
CA GLU A 300 7.48 2.85 30.47
C GLU A 300 8.10 3.59 29.28
N LYS A 301 9.24 3.10 28.77
CA LYS A 301 9.92 3.70 27.63
C LYS A 301 9.10 3.49 26.36
N GLU A 302 8.73 2.24 26.07
CA GLU A 302 7.95 1.90 24.88
C GLU A 302 6.58 2.59 24.89
N ARG A 303 5.95 2.72 26.06
CA ARG A 303 4.71 3.48 26.22
C ARG A 303 4.89 4.97 25.93
N ALA A 304 5.97 5.58 26.42
CA ALA A 304 6.24 6.99 26.18
C ALA A 304 6.47 7.29 24.68
N GLU A 305 7.26 6.45 24.01
CA GLU A 305 7.46 6.54 22.55
C GLU A 305 6.14 6.35 21.79
N HIS A 306 5.30 5.41 22.24
CA HIS A 306 3.98 5.17 21.64
C HIS A 306 3.02 6.36 21.82
N VAL A 307 2.97 6.99 23.00
CA VAL A 307 2.15 8.20 23.24
C VAL A 307 2.53 9.30 22.26
N MET A 308 3.83 9.52 22.07
CA MET A 308 4.32 10.55 21.14
C MET A 308 3.80 10.32 19.72
N LEU A 309 3.81 9.07 19.23
CA LEU A 309 3.30 8.73 17.90
C LEU A 309 1.78 8.84 17.80
N VAL A 310 1.05 8.49 18.87
CA VAL A 310 -0.40 8.75 18.96
C VAL A 310 -0.70 10.24 18.88
N ASP A 311 0.06 11.08 19.57
CA ASP A 311 -0.13 12.53 19.54
C ASP A 311 0.24 13.13 18.19
N LEU A 312 1.27 12.60 17.50
CA LEU A 312 1.55 12.97 16.12
C LEU A 312 0.36 12.63 15.20
N GLY A 313 -0.17 11.41 15.29
CA GLY A 313 -1.34 11.00 14.51
C GLY A 313 -2.59 11.84 14.81
N ARG A 314 -2.78 12.27 16.08
CA ARG A 314 -3.85 13.21 16.46
C ARG A 314 -3.65 14.59 15.85
N ASN A 315 -2.41 15.10 15.83
CA ASN A 315 -2.08 16.39 15.25
C ASN A 315 -2.30 16.37 13.73
N ASP A 316 -1.85 15.32 13.04
CA ASP A 316 -2.01 15.18 11.60
C ASP A 316 -3.48 15.08 11.21
N LEU A 317 -4.25 14.20 11.86
CA LEU A 317 -5.69 14.13 11.63
C LEU A 317 -6.41 15.42 12.02
N GLY A 318 -5.94 16.14 13.04
CA GLY A 318 -6.47 17.44 13.45
C GLY A 318 -6.41 18.49 12.34
N ARG A 319 -5.44 18.40 11.43
CA ARG A 319 -5.31 19.31 10.26
C ARG A 319 -6.42 19.13 9.23
N ILE A 320 -7.13 18.00 9.22
CA ILE A 320 -8.17 17.66 8.23
C ILE A 320 -9.54 17.34 8.86
N ALA A 321 -9.60 17.25 10.19
CA ALA A 321 -10.81 16.93 10.95
C ALA A 321 -11.80 18.09 11.04
N ALA A 322 -13.07 17.76 11.24
CA ALA A 322 -14.04 18.69 11.82
C ALA A 322 -13.66 19.00 13.29
N THR A 323 -14.03 20.19 13.78
CA THR A 323 -13.71 20.62 15.16
C THR A 323 -14.19 19.59 16.19
N GLY A 324 -13.27 19.12 17.05
CA GLY A 324 -13.58 18.14 18.09
C GLY A 324 -13.82 16.71 17.58
N ALA A 325 -13.56 16.40 16.31
CA ALA A 325 -13.86 15.11 15.72
C ALA A 325 -12.73 14.07 15.82
N VAL A 326 -11.53 14.46 16.29
CA VAL A 326 -10.41 13.53 16.48
C VAL A 326 -10.65 12.68 17.73
N ARG A 327 -10.59 11.35 17.58
CA ARG A 327 -10.86 10.36 18.63
C ARG A 327 -9.77 9.31 18.68
N LEU A 328 -9.37 8.95 19.89
CA LEU A 328 -8.61 7.73 20.17
C LEU A 328 -9.61 6.60 20.38
N GLU A 329 -9.73 5.71 19.39
CA GLU A 329 -10.71 4.61 19.39
C GLU A 329 -10.19 3.40 20.19
N GLU A 330 -8.90 3.11 20.05
CA GLU A 330 -8.20 2.02 20.72
C GLU A 330 -6.85 2.54 21.21
N SER A 331 -6.43 2.12 22.41
CA SER A 331 -5.21 2.60 23.05
C SER A 331 -4.44 1.45 23.67
N PHE A 332 -3.14 1.37 23.36
CA PHE A 332 -2.19 0.34 23.84
C PHE A 332 -2.71 -1.10 23.69
N VAL A 333 -3.29 -1.42 22.54
CA VAL A 333 -3.71 -2.79 22.22
C VAL A 333 -2.48 -3.56 21.73
N VAL A 334 -2.29 -4.78 22.22
CA VAL A 334 -1.21 -5.65 21.72
C VAL A 334 -1.73 -6.44 20.52
N GLU A 335 -1.17 -6.16 19.35
CA GLU A 335 -1.41 -6.96 18.15
C GLU A 335 -0.30 -7.98 17.95
N ARG A 336 -0.69 -9.22 17.65
CA ARG A 336 0.22 -10.35 17.45
C ARG A 336 0.33 -10.66 15.96
N TYR A 337 1.56 -10.67 15.47
CA TYR A 337 1.93 -11.09 14.13
C TYR A 337 2.63 -12.44 14.21
N SER A 338 2.98 -12.98 13.04
CA SER A 338 3.65 -14.29 12.94
C SER A 338 4.92 -14.41 13.80
N HIS A 339 5.76 -13.37 13.87
CA HIS A 339 7.08 -13.42 14.56
C HIS A 339 7.24 -12.42 15.70
N VAL A 340 6.39 -11.39 15.76
CA VAL A 340 6.47 -10.30 16.73
C VAL A 340 5.10 -9.90 17.25
N MET A 341 5.07 -9.11 18.32
CA MET A 341 3.89 -8.38 18.78
C MET A 341 4.23 -6.90 18.98
N HIS A 342 3.24 -6.04 18.78
CA HIS A 342 3.40 -4.59 18.85
C HIS A 342 2.33 -3.91 19.71
N LEU A 343 2.65 -2.75 20.30
CA LEU A 343 1.63 -1.84 20.81
C LEU A 343 1.04 -1.06 19.64
N VAL A 344 -0.29 -1.09 19.56
CA VAL A 344 -1.05 -0.45 18.50
C VAL A 344 -2.09 0.46 19.13
N SER A 345 -2.35 1.59 18.50
CA SER A 345 -3.47 2.46 18.83
C SER A 345 -4.15 2.93 17.57
N THR A 346 -5.44 3.20 17.67
CA THR A 346 -6.23 3.64 16.53
C THR A 346 -6.70 5.06 16.79
N VAL A 347 -6.22 6.01 15.98
CA VAL A 347 -6.70 7.39 16.00
C VAL A 347 -7.54 7.60 14.75
N SER A 348 -8.71 8.22 14.90
CA SER A 348 -9.58 8.53 13.76
C SER A 348 -10.21 9.90 13.87
N ALA A 349 -10.66 10.43 12.74
CA ALA A 349 -11.35 11.70 12.68
C ALA A 349 -12.44 11.70 11.62
N ALA A 350 -13.57 12.34 11.91
CA ALA A 350 -14.50 12.77 10.87
C ALA A 350 -13.87 13.95 10.12
N MET A 351 -13.71 13.81 8.81
CA MET A 351 -13.15 14.84 7.94
C MET A 351 -14.11 16.04 7.85
N ARG A 352 -13.56 17.26 7.83
CA ARG A 352 -14.37 18.47 7.60
C ARG A 352 -14.94 18.52 6.17
N GLU A 353 -15.92 19.38 5.95
CA GLU A 353 -16.44 19.63 4.61
C GLU A 353 -15.35 20.17 3.67
N GLY A 354 -15.44 19.80 2.40
CA GLY A 354 -14.48 20.20 1.36
C GLY A 354 -13.15 19.45 1.35
N VAL A 355 -12.84 18.64 2.36
CA VAL A 355 -11.65 17.78 2.39
C VAL A 355 -11.90 16.48 1.63
N ASP A 356 -10.96 16.14 0.75
CA ASP A 356 -10.92 14.89 0.00
C ASP A 356 -9.73 14.00 0.41
N ALA A 357 -9.61 12.80 -0.18
CA ALA A 357 -8.53 11.88 0.15
C ALA A 357 -7.13 12.37 -0.26
N ILE A 358 -7.04 13.31 -1.20
CA ILE A 358 -5.78 13.94 -1.64
C ILE A 358 -5.34 15.03 -0.64
N ASP A 359 -6.25 15.60 0.14
CA ASP A 359 -5.91 16.46 1.28
C ASP A 359 -5.48 15.66 2.53
N VAL A 360 -5.92 14.40 2.62
CA VAL A 360 -5.57 13.51 3.74
C VAL A 360 -4.19 12.87 3.54
N PHE A 361 -3.85 12.54 2.30
CA PHE A 361 -2.48 12.24 1.89
C PHE A 361 -1.63 13.51 2.00
#